data_AF-A0AAD7DT33-F1
#
_entry.id   AF-A0AAD7DT33-F1
#
_cell.length_a   1.000
_cell.length_b   1.000
_cell.length_c   1.000
_cell.angle_alpha   90.00
_cell.angle_beta   90.00
_cell.angle_gamma   90.00
#
_symmetry.space_group_name_H-M   'P 1'
#
loop_
_entity.id
_entity.type
_entity.pdbx_description
1 polymer ?
#
loop_
_entity_poly.entity_id
_entity_poly.type
_entity_poly.pdbx_seq_one_letter_code
_entity_poly.pdbx_strand_id
1 'polypeptide(L)'
;MDDRRYIIRADTHYDPGTRILTALLELPGVKRRDITIRLATTLFNRVRQVTVHGASRAPFDPSTSAVRERKYGRFSRSFSVPPDTKPDDIDAAMEDGILVLKISCGLPAASADEHEIPIR
;
A
#
# COMPACT_ATOMS: atom_id res chain seq x y z
N MET A 1 -0.10 -9.79 22.38
CA MET A 1 0.01 -8.44 21.79
C MET A 1 -0.85 -8.43 20.54
N ASP A 2 -1.72 -7.44 20.39
CA ASP A 2 -2.64 -7.34 19.26
C ASP A 2 -1.87 -7.18 17.94
N ASP A 3 -1.90 -8.19 17.05
CA ASP A 3 -1.28 -8.13 15.71
C ASP A 3 -2.22 -7.51 14.67
N ARG A 4 -3.32 -6.85 15.12
CA ARG A 4 -4.17 -6.08 14.22
C ARG A 4 -3.35 -4.99 13.53
N ARG A 5 -3.15 -5.19 12.23
CA ARG A 5 -2.64 -4.16 11.34
C ARG A 5 -3.81 -3.37 10.83
N TYR A 6 -3.81 -2.07 11.07
CA TYR A 6 -4.83 -1.23 10.48
C TYR A 6 -4.47 -0.89 9.03
N ILE A 7 -5.51 -0.68 8.24
CA ILE A 7 -5.39 -0.26 6.85
C ILE A 7 -5.25 1.26 6.85
N ILE A 8 -4.13 1.74 6.33
CA ILE A 8 -3.92 3.16 6.02
C ILE A 8 -4.77 3.55 4.81
N ARG A 9 -5.32 4.76 4.85
CA ARG A 9 -6.10 5.29 3.73
C ARG A 9 -5.17 5.51 2.55
N ALA A 10 -5.68 5.20 1.36
CA ALA A 10 -4.92 5.37 0.15
C ALA A 10 -5.85 5.58 -1.04
N ASP A 11 -5.43 6.45 -1.95
CA ASP A 11 -6.01 6.63 -3.27
C ASP A 11 -5.06 6.06 -4.32
N THR A 12 -5.61 5.45 -5.37
CA THR A 12 -4.82 4.89 -6.47
C THR A 12 -5.36 5.40 -7.80
N HIS A 13 -4.45 5.81 -8.68
CA HIS A 13 -4.76 6.22 -10.03
C HIS A 13 -3.81 5.52 -11.01
N TYR A 14 -4.34 4.86 -12.01
CA TYR A 14 -3.57 4.30 -13.12
C TYR A 14 -3.78 5.19 -14.34
N ASP A 15 -2.69 5.66 -14.92
CA ASP A 15 -2.69 6.41 -16.17
C ASP A 15 -2.33 5.46 -17.33
N PRO A 16 -3.24 5.16 -18.27
CA PRO A 16 -2.96 4.28 -19.41
C PRO A 16 -1.92 4.83 -20.39
N GLY A 17 -1.74 6.15 -20.46
CA GLY A 17 -0.79 6.79 -21.37
C GLY A 17 0.64 6.62 -20.91
N THR A 18 0.90 6.88 -19.63
CA THR A 18 2.23 6.68 -19.01
C THR A 18 2.44 5.26 -18.48
N ARG A 19 1.36 4.50 -18.28
CA ARG A 19 1.35 3.14 -17.69
C ARG A 19 1.86 3.12 -16.25
N ILE A 20 1.68 4.23 -15.54
CA ILE A 20 2.10 4.38 -14.16
C ILE A 20 0.89 4.23 -13.24
N LEU A 21 1.01 3.33 -12.26
CA LEU A 21 0.14 3.30 -11.09
C LEU A 21 0.70 4.25 -10.03
N THR A 22 -0.04 5.30 -9.71
CA THR A 22 0.26 6.19 -8.59
C THR A 22 -0.60 5.81 -7.39
N ALA A 23 0.02 5.60 -6.23
CA ALA A 23 -0.67 5.40 -4.96
C ALA A 23 -0.29 6.51 -3.98
N LEU A 24 -1.29 7.20 -3.44
CA LEU A 24 -1.14 8.22 -2.40
C LEU A 24 -1.60 7.62 -1.08
N LEU A 25 -0.74 7.56 -0.08
CA LEU A 25 -1.03 6.96 1.23
C LEU A 25 -0.93 7.99 2.34
N GLU A 26 -2.01 8.16 3.12
CA GLU A 26 -2.01 9.05 4.28
C GLU A 26 -1.21 8.43 5.43
N LEU A 27 -0.08 9.07 5.78
CA LEU A 27 0.81 8.70 6.88
C LEU A 27 1.17 9.91 7.78
N PRO A 28 0.18 10.69 8.27
CA PRO A 28 0.44 11.89 9.04
C PRO A 28 1.14 11.58 10.38
N GLY A 29 2.27 12.24 10.60
CA GLY A 29 3.10 12.09 11.81
C GLY A 29 3.96 10.82 11.86
N VAL A 30 4.01 10.03 10.76
CA VAL A 30 4.94 8.91 10.63
C VAL A 30 6.25 9.41 10.02
N LYS A 31 7.39 9.01 10.59
CA LYS A 31 8.70 9.39 10.05
C LYS A 31 9.09 8.44 8.92
N ARG A 32 9.76 8.95 7.88
CA ARG A 32 10.23 8.13 6.73
C ARG A 32 10.99 6.88 7.15
N ARG A 33 11.89 7.01 8.14
CA ARG A 33 12.67 5.90 8.69
C ARG A 33 11.85 4.79 9.35
N ASP A 34 10.60 5.08 9.71
CA ASP A 34 9.67 4.12 10.34
C ASP A 34 8.75 3.46 9.30
N ILE A 35 8.97 3.74 8.01
CA ILE A 35 8.25 3.16 6.87
C ILE A 35 9.19 2.21 6.14
N THR A 36 8.66 1.09 5.66
CA THR A 36 9.40 0.16 4.81
C THR A 36 8.49 -0.28 3.66
N ILE A 37 9.05 -0.27 2.45
CA ILE A 37 8.39 -0.70 1.22
C ILE A 37 9.05 -2.01 0.79
N ARG A 38 8.26 -3.02 0.46
CA ARG A 38 8.75 -4.33 0.00
C ARG A 38 8.05 -4.75 -1.27
N LEU A 39 8.82 -5.26 -2.23
CA LEU A 39 8.32 -5.95 -3.40
C LEU A 39 8.51 -7.46 -3.19
N ALA A 40 7.43 -8.23 -3.24
CA ALA A 40 7.48 -9.67 -3.03
C ALA A 40 6.44 -10.41 -3.89
N THR A 41 6.72 -11.68 -4.18
CA THR A 41 5.77 -12.57 -4.85
C THR A 41 5.16 -13.52 -3.83
N THR A 42 3.84 -13.57 -3.78
CA THR A 42 3.11 -14.48 -2.90
C THR A 42 3.25 -15.92 -3.39
N LEU A 43 3.64 -16.84 -2.50
CA LEU A 43 4.01 -18.21 -2.90
C LEU A 43 2.84 -19.02 -3.47
N PHE A 44 1.66 -18.94 -2.86
CA PHE A 44 0.55 -19.85 -3.20
C PHE A 44 -0.26 -19.43 -4.43
N ASN A 45 -0.27 -18.13 -4.78
CA ASN A 45 -1.03 -17.61 -5.94
C ASN A 45 -0.16 -16.84 -6.95
N ARG A 46 1.15 -16.73 -6.71
CA ARG A 46 2.13 -16.05 -7.59
C ARG A 46 1.86 -14.56 -7.83
N VAL A 47 1.00 -13.93 -7.02
CA VAL A 47 0.71 -12.50 -7.16
C VAL A 47 1.90 -11.69 -6.65
N ARG A 48 2.41 -10.79 -7.50
CA ARG A 48 3.46 -9.84 -7.13
C ARG A 48 2.85 -8.61 -6.48
N GLN A 49 3.44 -8.16 -5.39
CA GLN A 49 2.88 -7.08 -4.58
C GLN A 49 3.94 -6.11 -4.07
N VAL A 50 3.60 -4.82 -4.11
CA VAL A 50 4.30 -3.77 -3.37
C VAL A 50 3.57 -3.56 -2.05
N THR A 51 4.27 -3.71 -0.93
CA THR A 51 3.72 -3.61 0.42
C THR A 51 4.40 -2.51 1.21
N VAL A 52 3.61 -1.52 1.64
CA VAL A 52 4.01 -0.48 2.60
C VAL A 52 3.67 -0.97 4.00
N HIS A 53 4.66 -0.99 4.90
CA HIS A 53 4.44 -1.31 6.30
C HIS A 53 5.21 -0.34 7.21
N GLY A 54 4.71 -0.20 8.43
CA GLY A 54 5.32 0.64 9.45
C GLY A 54 4.48 0.65 10.72
N ALA A 55 4.74 1.62 11.59
CA ALA A 55 3.91 1.84 12.77
C ALA A 55 3.77 3.32 13.09
N SER A 56 2.57 3.72 13.54
CA SER A 56 2.32 5.02 14.14
C SER A 56 2.13 4.86 15.65
N ARG A 57 2.59 5.85 16.42
CA ARG A 57 2.52 5.81 17.89
C ARG A 57 1.46 6.79 18.38
N ALA A 58 0.63 6.35 19.32
CA ALA A 58 -0.30 7.23 19.99
C ALA A 58 0.51 8.23 20.86
N PRO A 59 0.22 9.54 20.78
CA PRO A 59 0.90 10.52 21.62
C PRO A 59 0.44 10.50 23.08
N PHE A 60 -0.73 9.91 23.36
CA PHE A 60 -1.37 9.88 24.67
C PHE A 60 -1.78 8.46 25.07
N ASP A 61 -1.85 8.23 26.38
CA ASP A 61 -2.33 6.97 26.94
C ASP A 61 -3.82 6.74 26.53
N PRO A 62 -4.18 5.55 26.02
CA PRO A 62 -5.57 5.17 25.77
C PRO A 62 -6.56 5.41 26.90
N SER A 63 -6.16 5.21 28.14
CA SER A 63 -7.02 5.35 29.31
C SER A 63 -7.31 6.81 29.68
N THR A 64 -6.47 7.74 29.25
CA THR A 64 -6.59 9.18 29.55
C THR A 64 -6.99 10.03 28.36
N SER A 65 -7.14 9.40 27.18
CA SER A 65 -7.53 10.08 25.96
C SER A 65 -8.99 10.55 26.03
N ALA A 66 -9.24 11.85 25.97
CA ALA A 66 -10.61 12.39 25.94
C ALA A 66 -11.37 12.00 24.66
N VAL A 67 -10.74 12.14 23.49
CA VAL A 67 -11.29 11.74 22.19
C VAL A 67 -10.20 11.06 21.36
N ARG A 68 -10.55 9.99 20.64
CA ARG A 68 -9.65 9.25 19.77
C ARG A 68 -10.33 8.86 18.45
N GLU A 69 -9.98 9.57 17.39
CA GLU A 69 -10.45 9.28 16.03
C GLU A 69 -9.35 8.65 15.17
N ARG A 70 -8.09 8.98 15.46
CA ARG A 70 -6.92 8.48 14.73
C ARG A 70 -6.60 7.04 15.13
N LYS A 71 -6.25 6.23 14.14
CA LYS A 71 -5.75 4.87 14.33
C LYS A 71 -4.24 4.89 14.58
N TYR A 72 -3.79 4.13 15.58
CA TYR A 72 -2.39 3.96 15.93
C TYR A 72 -2.02 2.48 15.98
N GLY A 73 -0.73 2.18 15.90
CA GLY A 73 -0.19 0.82 15.89
C GLY A 73 0.50 0.47 14.58
N ARG A 74 0.64 -0.83 14.32
CA ARG A 74 1.23 -1.34 13.08
C ARG A 74 0.25 -1.16 11.92
N PHE A 75 0.76 -0.79 10.76
CA PHE A 75 -0.02 -0.73 9.53
C PHE A 75 0.65 -1.53 8.42
N SER A 76 -0.17 -1.98 7.47
CA SER A 76 0.29 -2.64 6.26
C SER A 76 -0.72 -2.38 5.14
N ARG A 77 -0.25 -1.94 3.97
CA ARG A 77 -1.05 -1.81 2.75
C ARG A 77 -0.29 -2.43 1.59
N SER A 78 -0.96 -3.29 0.83
CA SER A 78 -0.37 -3.99 -0.32
C SER A 78 -1.13 -3.62 -1.59
N PHE A 79 -0.38 -3.46 -2.67
CA PHE A 79 -0.89 -3.24 -4.02
C PHE A 79 -0.38 -4.37 -4.90
N SER A 80 -1.30 -5.06 -5.60
CA SER A 80 -0.93 -6.02 -6.64
C SER A 80 -0.35 -5.26 -7.83
N VAL A 81 0.76 -5.76 -8.36
CA VAL A 81 1.50 -5.17 -9.47
C VAL A 81 1.78 -6.24 -10.52
N PRO A 82 2.18 -5.85 -11.74
CA PRO A 82 2.57 -6.81 -12.76
C PRO A 82 3.62 -7.82 -12.26
N PRO A 83 3.58 -9.07 -12.74
CA PRO A 83 4.44 -10.14 -12.26
C PRO A 83 5.94 -9.89 -12.52
N ASP A 84 6.26 -9.06 -13.51
CA ASP A 84 7.61 -8.70 -13.95
C ASP A 84 8.17 -7.43 -13.29
N THR A 85 7.34 -6.63 -12.58
CA THR A 85 7.74 -5.40 -11.86
C THR A 85 9.06 -5.58 -11.11
N LYS A 86 10.03 -4.68 -11.24
CA LYS A 86 11.33 -4.73 -10.54
C LYS A 86 11.42 -3.63 -9.48
N PRO A 87 12.40 -3.71 -8.56
CA PRO A 87 12.63 -2.62 -7.61
C PRO A 87 12.81 -1.26 -8.29
N ASP A 88 13.53 -1.23 -9.41
CA ASP A 88 13.80 0.00 -10.17
C ASP A 88 12.56 0.59 -10.87
N ASP A 89 11.46 -0.18 -10.95
CA ASP A 89 10.18 0.29 -11.48
C ASP A 89 9.34 1.05 -10.44
N ILE A 90 9.82 1.16 -9.19
CA ILE A 90 9.09 1.75 -8.07
C ILE A 90 9.84 2.97 -7.55
N ASP A 91 9.23 4.15 -7.74
CA ASP A 91 9.67 5.39 -7.11
C ASP A 91 8.79 5.70 -5.88
N ALA A 92 9.41 6.23 -4.84
CA ALA A 92 8.76 6.52 -3.57
C ALA A 92 9.23 7.87 -3.00
N ALA A 93 8.30 8.80 -2.90
CA ALA A 93 8.49 10.10 -2.27
C ALA A 93 7.49 10.28 -1.13
N MET A 94 7.83 11.11 -0.16
CA MET A 94 6.89 11.49 0.90
C MET A 94 6.96 12.99 1.07
N GLU A 95 5.83 13.64 1.30
CA GLU A 95 5.73 15.09 1.51
C GLU A 95 4.44 15.35 2.28
N ASP A 96 4.46 16.28 3.24
CA ASP A 96 3.27 16.69 4.00
C ASP A 96 2.45 15.56 4.63
N GLY A 97 3.11 14.48 5.03
CA GLY A 97 2.46 13.32 5.63
C GLY A 97 1.79 12.37 4.62
N ILE A 98 2.00 12.57 3.32
CA ILE A 98 1.54 11.69 2.25
C ILE A 98 2.74 10.95 1.65
N LEU A 99 2.68 9.61 1.61
CA LEU A 99 3.60 8.79 0.84
C LEU A 99 3.04 8.60 -0.58
N VAL A 100 3.82 9.00 -1.57
CA VAL A 100 3.53 8.85 -3.00
C VAL A 100 4.37 7.70 -3.54
N LEU A 101 3.71 6.65 -4.02
CA LEU A 101 4.35 5.59 -4.79
C LEU A 101 4.00 5.77 -6.26
N LYS A 102 5.00 5.67 -7.14
CA LYS A 102 4.81 5.56 -8.58
C LYS A 102 5.39 4.25 -9.05
N ILE A 103 4.57 3.42 -9.67
CA ILE A 103 4.94 2.07 -10.09
C ILE A 103 4.73 1.98 -11.59
N SER A 104 5.81 1.69 -12.34
CA SER A 104 5.73 1.39 -13.76
C SER A 104 5.09 0.01 -13.95
N CYS A 105 3.95 -0.04 -14.62
CA CYS A 105 3.17 -1.27 -14.78
C CYS A 105 3.36 -1.94 -16.16
N GLY A 106 4.24 -1.42 -17.02
CA GLY A 106 4.46 -1.97 -18.34
C GLY A 106 3.20 -1.98 -19.21
N LEU A 107 3.16 -2.85 -20.21
CA LEU A 107 1.99 -2.98 -21.08
C LEU A 107 0.82 -3.61 -20.30
N PRO A 108 -0.37 -2.99 -20.31
CA PRO A 108 -1.54 -3.62 -19.72
C PRO A 108 -1.91 -4.89 -20.50
N ALA A 109 -2.66 -5.77 -19.85
CA ALA A 109 -3.25 -6.93 -20.51
C ALA A 109 -4.11 -6.47 -21.71
N ALA A 110 -4.10 -7.25 -22.78
CA ALA A 110 -4.85 -6.94 -24.00
C ALA A 110 -6.37 -6.88 -23.77
N SER A 111 -6.87 -7.63 -22.79
CA SER A 111 -8.27 -7.61 -22.34
C SER A 111 -8.36 -8.07 -20.87
N ALA A 112 -9.48 -7.75 -20.22
CA ALA A 112 -9.88 -8.42 -18.99
C ALA A 112 -10.45 -9.79 -19.36
N ASP A 113 -9.76 -10.86 -18.97
CA ASP A 113 -10.20 -12.23 -19.23
C ASP A 113 -11.20 -12.68 -18.16
N GLU A 114 -12.45 -12.25 -18.31
CA GLU A 114 -13.52 -12.47 -17.33
C GLU A 114 -14.30 -13.75 -17.62
N HIS A 115 -14.48 -14.58 -16.58
CA HIS A 115 -15.25 -15.82 -16.66
C HIS A 115 -16.16 -15.94 -15.43
N GLU A 116 -17.44 -16.26 -15.63
CA GLU A 116 -18.37 -16.53 -14.55
C GLU A 116 -18.16 -17.95 -14.00
N ILE A 117 -18.05 -18.09 -12.68
CA ILE A 117 -17.89 -19.38 -12.01
C ILE A 117 -19.22 -19.77 -11.34
N PRO A 118 -19.92 -20.81 -11.83
CA PRO A 118 -21.18 -21.23 -11.24
C PRO A 118 -20.96 -21.84 -9.85
N ILE A 119 -21.84 -21.48 -8.90
CA ILE A 119 -21.85 -22.02 -7.53
C ILE A 119 -22.50 -23.41 -7.56
N ARG A 120 -21.91 -24.39 -6.84
CA ARG A 120 -22.44 -25.74 -6.66
C ARG A 120 -22.84 -25.99 -5.22
#